data_AF-A0A2A5B6U7-F1
#
_entry.id   AF-A0A2A5B6U7-F1
#
_cell.length_a   1.000
_cell.length_b   1.000
_cell.length_c   1.000
_cell.angle_alpha   90.00
_cell.angle_beta   90.00
_cell.angle_gamma   90.00
#
_symmetry.space_group_name_H-M   'P 1'
#
loop_
_entity.id
_entity.type
_entity.pdbx_description
1 polymer ?
#
loop_
_entity_poly.entity_id
_entity_poly.type
_entity_poly.pdbx_seq_one_letter_code
_entity_poly.pdbx_strand_id
1 'polypeptide(L)'
;MNSKFHTIKLATVALSLLLSVSTAQATLIDGAVTGGTALSNGGIYQKLGVPLGNPFGPVNSVGANTFESPNLFGFDESQNTTTTGVLSYDYGVGGATGSTTNAGSIAANTTVASHYVFFDPINASIQGWIEFDSKILGVITSTATLAASDYLANTGVNYLNPTLRGLEGNDKIITVTNNKVFIDFVASSPGDYIRILTEFSPAAAPEPGMLLLLSISLLGLGLSRRRLS
;
A
#
# COMPACT_ATOMS: atom_id res chain seq x y z
N MET A 1 20.97 17.86 71.28
CA MET A 1 21.44 16.49 70.96
C MET A 1 20.23 15.58 71.03
N ASN A 2 19.74 14.87 70.01
CA ASN A 2 20.21 14.60 68.66
C ASN A 2 19.00 14.44 67.73
N SER A 3 19.14 15.08 66.57
CA SER A 3 18.29 14.91 65.38
C SER A 3 18.43 13.50 64.81
N LYS A 4 17.33 12.91 64.34
CA LYS A 4 17.35 11.88 63.30
C LYS A 4 16.24 12.12 62.27
N PHE A 5 16.63 12.82 61.21
CA PHE A 5 16.01 12.81 59.89
C PHE A 5 15.67 11.38 59.44
N HIS A 6 14.48 11.15 58.89
CA HIS A 6 14.22 10.07 57.94
C HIS A 6 13.57 10.64 56.69
N THR A 7 14.42 10.83 55.69
CA THR A 7 14.14 11.27 54.34
C THR A 7 13.28 10.22 53.63
N ILE A 8 11.99 10.48 53.45
CA ILE A 8 11.14 9.67 52.57
C ILE A 8 11.52 10.03 51.12
N LYS A 9 12.18 9.08 50.47
CA LYS A 9 12.64 9.18 49.08
C LYS A 9 11.44 9.28 48.14
N LEU A 10 11.41 10.34 47.34
CA LEU A 10 10.61 10.49 46.12
C LEU A 10 10.75 9.22 45.26
N ALA A 11 9.64 8.51 45.03
CA ALA A 11 9.54 7.54 43.96
C ALA A 11 8.88 8.24 42.76
N THR A 12 9.65 9.07 42.06
CA THR A 12 9.25 9.65 40.77
C THR A 12 9.36 8.55 39.72
N VAL A 13 8.26 7.83 39.45
CA VAL A 13 8.18 6.91 38.31
C VAL A 13 8.07 7.77 37.05
N ALA A 14 9.21 8.04 36.42
CA ALA A 14 9.25 8.61 35.08
C ALA A 14 8.74 7.53 34.10
N LEU A 15 7.45 7.64 33.74
CA LEU A 15 6.84 6.83 32.70
C LEU A 15 7.30 7.38 31.34
N SER A 16 8.38 6.80 30.82
CA SER A 16 8.90 7.08 29.48
C SER A 16 7.85 6.67 28.44
N LEU A 17 7.08 7.63 27.96
CA LEU A 17 6.12 7.46 26.88
C LEU A 17 6.88 7.26 25.57
N LEU A 18 7.30 6.02 25.30
CA LEU A 18 7.78 5.60 23.98
C LEU A 18 6.56 5.55 23.05
N LEU A 19 6.24 6.70 22.46
CA LEU A 19 5.32 6.80 21.32
C LEU A 19 5.98 6.12 20.13
N SER A 20 5.77 4.81 19.98
CA SER A 20 5.97 4.16 18.69
C SER A 20 4.93 4.73 17.73
N VAL A 21 5.33 5.71 16.92
CA VAL A 21 4.55 6.21 15.79
C VAL A 21 4.52 5.10 14.75
N SER A 22 3.58 4.17 14.86
CA SER A 22 3.30 3.24 13.77
C SER A 22 2.71 4.08 12.63
N THR A 23 3.45 4.21 11.55
CA THR A 23 3.00 4.94 10.38
C THR A 23 1.77 4.25 9.83
N ALA A 24 0.73 5.04 9.80
CA ALA A 24 -0.49 4.80 9.11
C ALA A 24 -0.27 4.39 7.66
N GLN A 25 -0.66 3.16 7.30
CA GLN A 25 -0.69 2.73 5.90
C GLN A 25 -2.11 2.38 5.50
N ALA A 26 -2.68 3.04 4.48
CA ALA A 26 -3.71 2.41 3.68
C ALA A 26 -3.10 1.19 3.01
N THR A 27 -3.86 0.12 2.91
CA THR A 27 -3.28 -1.16 2.56
C THR A 27 -4.05 -1.84 1.44
N LEU A 28 -3.28 -2.38 0.52
CA LEU A 28 -3.69 -3.58 -0.22
C LEU A 28 -3.98 -4.68 0.82
N ILE A 29 -5.22 -5.17 0.89
CA ILE A 29 -5.62 -6.17 1.90
C ILE A 29 -5.76 -7.57 1.32
N ASP A 30 -6.10 -7.69 0.04
CA ASP A 30 -6.26 -8.97 -0.62
C ASP A 30 -6.16 -8.83 -2.14
N GLY A 31 -6.09 -9.97 -2.83
CA GLY A 31 -6.14 -10.05 -4.27
C GLY A 31 -6.12 -11.50 -4.73
N ALA A 32 -6.54 -11.73 -5.97
CA ALA A 32 -6.52 -13.06 -6.55
C ALA A 32 -6.24 -13.04 -8.05
N VAL A 33 -5.60 -14.11 -8.50
CA VAL A 33 -5.50 -14.47 -9.92
C VAL A 33 -6.59 -15.50 -10.20
N THR A 34 -7.47 -15.19 -11.13
CA THR A 34 -8.69 -15.95 -11.41
C THR A 34 -8.76 -16.50 -12.83
N GLY A 35 -7.82 -16.11 -13.71
CA GLY A 35 -7.79 -16.59 -15.09
C GLY A 35 -6.53 -16.17 -15.84
N GLY A 36 -6.54 -16.40 -17.15
CA GLY A 36 -5.39 -16.20 -18.02
C GLY A 36 -4.36 -17.33 -17.95
N THR A 37 -3.30 -17.24 -18.76
CA THR A 37 -2.20 -18.22 -18.73
C THR A 37 -1.39 -18.15 -17.44
N ALA A 38 -1.38 -17.00 -16.77
CA ALA A 38 -0.80 -16.81 -15.44
C ALA A 38 -1.35 -17.82 -14.42
N LEU A 39 -2.68 -17.99 -14.34
CA LEU A 39 -3.30 -18.95 -13.42
C LEU A 39 -2.84 -20.38 -13.72
N SER A 40 -2.85 -20.78 -14.99
CA SER A 40 -2.39 -22.12 -15.42
C SER A 40 -0.91 -22.36 -15.10
N ASN A 41 -0.11 -21.29 -15.06
CA ASN A 41 1.30 -21.32 -14.67
C ASN A 41 1.52 -21.21 -13.16
N GLY A 42 0.45 -21.30 -12.35
CA GLY A 42 0.52 -21.23 -10.89
C GLY A 42 0.65 -19.80 -10.34
N GLY A 43 0.35 -18.79 -11.15
CA GLY A 43 0.37 -17.39 -10.76
C GLY A 43 -0.60 -17.10 -9.62
N ILE A 44 -0.14 -16.30 -8.67
CA ILE A 44 -0.92 -15.84 -7.51
C ILE A 44 -0.85 -14.33 -7.37
N TYR A 45 -1.73 -13.76 -6.55
CA TYR A 45 -1.55 -12.41 -6.06
C TYR A 45 -0.50 -12.41 -4.94
N GLN A 46 0.42 -11.45 -5.00
CA GLN A 46 1.45 -11.28 -3.99
C GLN A 46 1.60 -9.81 -3.61
N LYS A 47 1.24 -9.49 -2.37
CA LYS A 47 1.59 -8.21 -1.76
C LYS A 47 3.07 -8.21 -1.39
N LEU A 48 3.81 -7.22 -1.88
CA LEU A 48 5.23 -7.03 -1.60
C LEU A 48 5.43 -6.05 -0.46
N GLY A 49 6.44 -6.32 0.38
CA GLY A 49 6.99 -5.35 1.32
C GLY A 49 8.11 -4.55 0.67
N VAL A 50 8.33 -3.33 1.14
CA VAL A 50 9.47 -2.50 0.75
C VAL A 50 10.61 -2.71 1.78
N PRO A 51 11.86 -2.94 1.38
CA PRO A 51 12.36 -2.91 0.00
C PRO A 51 11.93 -4.12 -0.85
N LEU A 52 11.73 -3.90 -2.15
CA LEU A 52 11.26 -4.93 -3.07
C LEU A 52 12.33 -5.99 -3.31
N GLY A 53 11.93 -7.26 -3.21
CA GLY A 53 12.73 -8.40 -3.67
C GLY A 53 12.53 -8.61 -5.16
N ASN A 54 13.30 -7.91 -5.98
CA ASN A 54 13.25 -8.06 -7.44
C ASN A 54 14.43 -8.94 -7.94
N PRO A 55 14.15 -10.07 -8.62
CA PRO A 55 15.19 -11.04 -9.00
C PRO A 55 16.08 -10.64 -10.17
N PHE A 56 15.60 -9.81 -11.11
CA PHE A 56 16.26 -9.61 -12.41
C PHE A 56 16.74 -8.17 -12.69
N GLY A 57 16.77 -7.29 -11.68
CA GLY A 57 17.25 -5.91 -11.88
C GLY A 57 17.91 -5.28 -10.65
N PRO A 58 18.14 -3.96 -10.68
CA PRO A 58 18.75 -3.23 -9.57
C PRO A 58 18.00 -3.46 -8.26
N VAL A 59 18.69 -3.48 -7.13
CA VAL A 59 18.05 -3.67 -5.81
C VAL A 59 16.94 -2.65 -5.61
N ASN A 60 15.80 -3.11 -5.07
CA ASN A 60 14.66 -2.27 -4.72
C ASN A 60 14.10 -1.51 -5.93
N SER A 61 13.95 -2.18 -7.07
CA SER A 61 13.40 -1.58 -8.30
C SER A 61 12.19 -2.33 -8.83
N VAL A 62 11.38 -1.61 -9.61
CA VAL A 62 10.22 -2.12 -10.33
C VAL A 62 10.19 -1.51 -11.74
N GLY A 63 9.70 -2.25 -12.73
CA GLY A 63 9.76 -1.85 -14.14
C GLY A 63 10.80 -2.67 -14.92
N ALA A 64 10.73 -2.60 -16.24
CA ALA A 64 11.77 -3.13 -17.16
C ALA A 64 12.21 -4.59 -16.88
N ASN A 65 11.25 -5.50 -16.73
CA ASN A 65 11.47 -6.95 -16.51
C ASN A 65 12.25 -7.27 -15.23
N THR A 66 11.95 -6.56 -14.14
CA THR A 66 12.63 -6.79 -12.87
C THR A 66 12.15 -8.05 -12.16
N PHE A 67 11.02 -8.64 -12.57
CA PHE A 67 10.37 -9.78 -11.88
C PHE A 67 10.23 -11.05 -12.74
N GLU A 68 9.89 -10.94 -14.02
CA GLU A 68 9.69 -12.09 -14.94
C GLU A 68 8.87 -13.25 -14.34
N SER A 69 7.71 -12.95 -13.76
CA SER A 69 6.90 -13.90 -12.98
C SER A 69 5.43 -13.91 -13.43
N PRO A 70 4.72 -15.06 -13.33
CA PRO A 70 3.28 -15.13 -13.62
C PRO A 70 2.41 -14.51 -12.51
N ASN A 71 3.01 -13.96 -11.44
CA ASN A 71 2.25 -13.40 -10.32
C ASN A 71 1.75 -11.99 -10.61
N LEU A 72 0.61 -11.65 -10.01
CA LEU A 72 0.13 -10.29 -9.88
C LEU A 72 0.73 -9.69 -8.62
N PHE A 73 1.51 -8.62 -8.75
CA PHE A 73 2.15 -7.99 -7.61
C PHE A 73 1.46 -6.68 -7.24
N GLY A 74 1.51 -6.35 -5.95
CA GLY A 74 1.16 -5.01 -5.50
C GLY A 74 1.95 -4.60 -4.26
N PHE A 75 2.18 -3.31 -4.09
CA PHE A 75 2.70 -2.76 -2.84
C PHE A 75 2.16 -1.36 -2.55
N ASP A 76 2.22 -1.00 -1.28
CA ASP A 76 1.77 0.27 -0.75
C ASP A 76 2.88 1.33 -0.97
N GLU A 77 2.63 2.36 -1.80
CA GLU A 77 3.65 3.35 -2.19
C GLU A 77 3.79 4.49 -1.19
N SER A 78 2.68 5.14 -0.88
CA SER A 78 2.66 6.24 0.07
C SER A 78 1.29 6.41 0.65
N GLN A 79 1.27 6.85 1.90
CA GLN A 79 0.12 6.69 2.74
C GLN A 79 -0.28 8.01 3.34
N ASN A 80 -1.58 8.33 3.19
CA ASN A 80 -2.18 9.57 3.67
C ASN A 80 -1.37 10.81 3.28
N THR A 81 -0.92 10.84 2.01
CA THR A 81 -0.12 11.93 1.44
C THR A 81 -1.03 12.97 0.80
N THR A 82 -0.75 14.24 1.07
CA THR A 82 -1.49 15.34 0.46
C THR A 82 -0.96 15.62 -0.94
N THR A 83 -1.85 15.62 -1.93
CA THR A 83 -1.50 15.96 -3.32
C THR A 83 -1.04 17.42 -3.42
N THR A 84 0.04 17.65 -4.15
CA THR A 84 0.59 19.02 -4.35
C THR A 84 -0.06 19.74 -5.54
N GLY A 85 -0.71 18.98 -6.43
CA GLY A 85 -1.39 19.47 -7.61
C GLY A 85 -2.60 18.60 -7.94
N VAL A 86 -3.30 18.98 -9.01
CA VAL A 86 -4.40 18.15 -9.55
C VAL A 86 -3.80 16.86 -10.11
N LEU A 87 -4.36 15.72 -9.71
CA LEU A 87 -3.97 14.40 -10.22
C LEU A 87 -5.06 13.86 -11.13
N SER A 88 -4.73 13.61 -12.39
CA SER A 88 -5.64 12.93 -13.31
C SER A 88 -5.60 11.41 -13.12
N TYR A 89 -6.74 10.76 -13.30
CA TYR A 89 -6.86 9.31 -13.35
C TYR A 89 -7.67 8.87 -14.57
N ASP A 90 -7.42 7.65 -15.02
CA ASP A 90 -8.00 7.08 -16.23
C ASP A 90 -9.33 6.36 -15.95
N TYR A 91 -9.46 5.75 -14.76
CA TYR A 91 -10.70 5.07 -14.33
C TYR A 91 -11.06 5.34 -12.87
N GLY A 92 -12.24 5.91 -12.62
CA GLY A 92 -12.88 6.02 -11.30
C GLY A 92 -13.82 4.86 -11.01
N VAL A 93 -14.55 4.91 -9.89
CA VAL A 93 -15.56 3.89 -9.54
C VAL A 93 -16.65 3.79 -10.63
N GLY A 94 -16.99 2.55 -11.02
CA GLY A 94 -17.82 2.25 -12.19
C GLY A 94 -17.06 2.30 -13.52
N GLY A 95 -15.79 2.70 -13.50
CA GLY A 95 -14.84 2.72 -14.62
C GLY A 95 -14.55 1.35 -15.20
N ALA A 96 -14.40 1.29 -16.52
CA ALA A 96 -13.96 0.13 -17.28
C ALA A 96 -13.30 0.59 -18.58
N THR A 97 -12.40 -0.21 -19.14
CA THR A 97 -11.78 0.07 -20.45
C THR A 97 -12.85 0.22 -21.54
N GLY A 98 -12.76 1.29 -22.33
CA GLY A 98 -13.77 1.69 -23.31
C GLY A 98 -14.88 2.58 -22.75
N SER A 99 -14.92 2.83 -21.43
CA SER A 99 -15.78 3.86 -20.84
C SER A 99 -15.17 5.24 -21.05
N THR A 100 -15.95 6.18 -21.59
CA THR A 100 -15.54 7.59 -21.77
C THR A 100 -15.93 8.49 -20.61
N THR A 101 -16.72 7.99 -19.65
CA THR A 101 -17.33 8.82 -18.60
C THR A 101 -16.63 8.75 -17.26
N ASN A 102 -15.66 7.85 -17.11
CA ASN A 102 -15.13 7.47 -15.81
C ASN A 102 -13.68 7.91 -15.59
N ALA A 103 -13.09 8.64 -16.54
CA ALA A 103 -11.85 9.38 -16.30
C ALA A 103 -12.16 10.66 -15.51
N GLY A 104 -11.19 11.14 -14.73
CA GLY A 104 -11.40 12.32 -13.90
C GLY A 104 -10.13 12.83 -13.25
N SER A 105 -10.30 13.65 -12.23
CA SER A 105 -9.18 14.18 -11.46
C SER A 105 -9.48 14.32 -9.98
N ILE A 106 -8.42 14.27 -9.19
CA ILE A 106 -8.39 14.54 -7.76
C ILE A 106 -7.80 15.93 -7.60
N ALA A 107 -8.50 16.79 -6.84
CA ALA A 107 -8.06 18.15 -6.61
C ALA A 107 -6.72 18.20 -5.85
N ALA A 108 -5.98 19.29 -6.03
CA ALA A 108 -4.82 19.59 -5.19
C ALA A 108 -5.23 19.69 -3.71
N ASN A 109 -4.30 19.43 -2.80
CA ASN A 109 -4.52 19.40 -1.35
C ASN A 109 -5.52 18.33 -0.88
N THR A 110 -5.72 17.28 -1.67
CA THR A 110 -6.50 16.11 -1.25
C THR A 110 -5.57 15.11 -0.59
N THR A 111 -5.95 14.55 0.55
CA THR A 111 -5.21 13.44 1.17
C THR A 111 -5.59 12.13 0.50
N VAL A 112 -4.59 11.41 0.00
CA VAL A 112 -4.75 10.14 -0.70
C VAL A 112 -3.75 9.11 -0.19
N ALA A 113 -4.05 7.83 -0.44
CA ALA A 113 -3.03 6.79 -0.43
C ALA A 113 -2.80 6.28 -1.86
N SER A 114 -1.55 5.88 -2.14
CA SER A 114 -1.10 5.39 -3.43
C SER A 114 -0.60 3.96 -3.31
N HIS A 115 -1.01 3.13 -4.27
CA HIS A 115 -0.64 1.73 -4.36
C HIS A 115 -0.20 1.43 -5.78
N TYR A 116 0.90 0.68 -5.91
CA TYR A 116 1.40 0.25 -7.20
C TYR A 116 1.04 -1.21 -7.41
N VAL A 117 0.46 -1.53 -8.57
CA VAL A 117 0.12 -2.90 -8.97
C VAL A 117 0.72 -3.15 -10.33
N PHE A 118 1.32 -4.33 -10.50
CA PHE A 118 1.99 -4.66 -11.74
C PHE A 118 1.96 -6.15 -12.05
N PHE A 119 2.08 -6.46 -13.33
CA PHE A 119 2.19 -7.80 -13.88
C PHE A 119 3.33 -7.83 -14.88
N ASP A 120 4.41 -8.54 -14.54
CA ASP A 120 5.67 -8.51 -15.29
C ASP A 120 6.11 -9.94 -15.65
N PRO A 121 5.41 -10.63 -16.58
CA PRO A 121 5.79 -11.94 -17.07
C PRO A 121 6.73 -11.84 -18.28
N ILE A 122 7.37 -12.96 -18.66
CA ILE A 122 8.05 -13.07 -19.95
C ILE A 122 7.03 -12.89 -21.11
N ASN A 123 5.93 -13.63 -21.04
CA ASN A 123 4.76 -13.53 -21.92
C ASN A 123 3.60 -14.29 -21.27
N ALA A 124 2.56 -13.60 -20.83
CA ALA A 124 1.38 -14.22 -20.27
C ALA A 124 0.16 -13.29 -20.27
N SER A 125 -1.03 -13.87 -20.10
CA SER A 125 -2.24 -13.13 -19.76
C SER A 125 -2.66 -13.43 -18.32
N ILE A 126 -3.33 -12.47 -17.70
CA ILE A 126 -3.81 -12.58 -16.34
C ILE A 126 -5.19 -11.96 -16.20
N GLN A 127 -6.08 -12.65 -15.50
CA GLN A 127 -7.32 -12.08 -15.00
C GLN A 127 -7.31 -12.17 -13.49
N GLY A 128 -7.82 -11.14 -12.82
CA GLY A 128 -7.80 -11.12 -11.37
C GLY A 128 -8.44 -9.87 -10.79
N TRP A 129 -8.27 -9.72 -9.49
CA TRP A 129 -8.69 -8.54 -8.76
C TRP A 129 -7.75 -8.22 -7.61
N ILE A 130 -7.78 -6.96 -7.20
CA ILE A 130 -7.03 -6.42 -6.06
C ILE A 130 -8.02 -5.68 -5.17
N GLU A 131 -7.92 -5.87 -3.86
CA GLU A 131 -8.78 -5.25 -2.85
C GLU A 131 -8.01 -4.35 -1.88
N PHE A 132 -8.66 -3.24 -1.52
CA PHE A 132 -8.13 -2.19 -0.67
C PHE A 132 -8.99 -2.03 0.58
N ASP A 133 -8.37 -1.56 1.67
CA ASP A 133 -9.08 -1.21 2.91
C ASP A 133 -9.92 0.07 2.81
N SER A 134 -9.73 0.84 1.74
CA SER A 134 -10.28 2.18 1.56
C SER A 134 -10.92 2.35 0.19
N LYS A 135 -11.79 3.35 0.08
CA LYS A 135 -12.48 3.63 -1.17
C LYS A 135 -11.51 4.11 -2.26
N ILE A 136 -11.60 3.53 -3.44
CA ILE A 136 -10.85 3.93 -4.63
C ILE A 136 -11.35 5.29 -5.12
N LEU A 137 -10.40 6.20 -5.30
CA LEU A 137 -10.60 7.51 -5.92
C LEU A 137 -10.35 7.45 -7.43
N GLY A 138 -9.36 6.67 -7.86
CA GLY A 138 -9.04 6.51 -9.27
C GLY A 138 -7.91 5.51 -9.52
N VAL A 139 -7.86 5.01 -10.75
CA VAL A 139 -6.83 4.13 -11.29
C VAL A 139 -6.14 4.85 -12.43
N ILE A 140 -4.81 4.89 -12.37
CA ILE A 140 -3.92 5.52 -13.34
C ILE A 140 -3.24 4.40 -14.12
N THR A 141 -3.35 4.45 -15.44
CA THR A 141 -2.88 3.40 -16.35
C THR A 141 -2.01 3.94 -17.48
N SER A 142 -2.11 5.23 -17.83
CA SER A 142 -1.28 5.79 -18.91
C SER A 142 0.14 6.13 -18.45
N THR A 143 1.12 5.98 -19.34
CA THR A 143 2.53 6.34 -19.06
C THR A 143 2.69 7.77 -18.55
N ALA A 144 2.00 8.72 -19.19
CA ALA A 144 2.12 10.14 -18.86
C ALA A 144 1.55 10.46 -17.48
N THR A 145 0.39 9.88 -17.13
CA THR A 145 -0.26 10.08 -15.82
C THR A 145 0.47 9.33 -14.70
N LEU A 146 1.08 8.17 -14.99
CA LEU A 146 1.97 7.47 -14.06
C LEU A 146 3.22 8.29 -13.76
N ALA A 147 3.92 8.79 -14.79
CA ALA A 147 5.10 9.64 -14.60
C ALA A 147 4.77 10.93 -13.81
N ALA A 148 3.64 11.57 -14.11
CA ALA A 148 3.19 12.76 -13.40
C ALA A 148 2.84 12.51 -11.91
N SER A 149 2.52 11.27 -11.54
CA SER A 149 2.18 10.88 -10.17
C SER A 149 3.34 10.25 -9.39
N ASP A 150 4.54 10.13 -9.98
CA ASP A 150 5.71 9.52 -9.31
C ASP A 150 6.20 10.29 -8.08
N TYR A 151 5.78 11.54 -7.88
CA TYR A 151 6.05 12.23 -6.61
C TYR A 151 5.34 11.58 -5.41
N LEU A 152 4.32 10.74 -5.65
CA LEU A 152 3.66 9.92 -4.62
C LEU A 152 4.46 8.66 -4.28
N ALA A 153 5.54 8.34 -5.00
CA ALA A 153 6.33 7.13 -4.82
C ALA A 153 7.33 7.27 -3.66
N ASN A 154 6.84 7.48 -2.44
CA ASN A 154 7.67 7.76 -1.25
C ASN A 154 8.16 6.50 -0.50
N THR A 155 8.52 5.46 -1.24
CA THR A 155 9.00 4.17 -0.69
C THR A 155 10.52 4.04 -0.69
N GLY A 156 11.23 4.86 -1.47
CA GLY A 156 12.62 4.61 -1.84
C GLY A 156 12.81 3.51 -2.90
N VAL A 157 11.72 2.96 -3.44
CA VAL A 157 11.75 2.07 -4.63
C VAL A 157 12.19 2.87 -5.85
N ASN A 158 13.05 2.27 -6.67
CA ASN A 158 13.46 2.83 -7.94
C ASN A 158 12.50 2.38 -9.06
N TYR A 159 11.71 3.32 -9.57
CA TYR A 159 10.77 3.07 -10.67
C TYR A 159 11.52 3.21 -11.98
N LEU A 160 11.83 2.07 -12.59
CA LEU A 160 12.35 2.04 -13.95
C LEU A 160 11.21 2.49 -14.87
N ASN A 161 11.47 3.52 -15.67
CA ASN A 161 10.49 4.18 -16.53
C ASN A 161 10.68 3.76 -17.99
N PRO A 162 10.35 2.51 -18.39
CA PRO A 162 10.40 2.12 -19.79
C PRO A 162 9.36 2.90 -20.60
N THR A 163 9.59 3.03 -21.90
CA THR A 163 8.70 3.78 -22.81
C THR A 163 7.27 3.25 -22.78
N LEU A 164 7.09 1.94 -22.56
CA LEU A 164 5.79 1.25 -22.51
C LEU A 164 5.32 1.00 -21.07
N ARG A 165 5.65 1.88 -20.11
CA ARG A 165 5.11 1.80 -18.75
C ARG A 165 3.63 2.16 -18.76
N GLY A 166 2.78 1.30 -18.22
CA GLY A 166 1.34 1.53 -18.16
C GLY A 166 0.59 0.30 -18.62
N LEU A 167 -0.62 0.53 -19.15
CA LEU A 167 -1.39 -0.47 -19.90
C LEU A 167 -1.32 -0.19 -21.40
N GLU A 168 -1.25 -1.25 -22.20
CA GLU A 168 -1.28 -1.21 -23.66
C GLU A 168 -2.69 -1.52 -24.20
N GLY A 169 -2.86 -1.50 -25.53
CA GLY A 169 -4.20 -1.52 -26.16
C GLY A 169 -5.04 -2.78 -25.92
N ASN A 170 -4.41 -3.90 -25.52
CA ASN A 170 -5.12 -5.15 -25.24
C ASN A 170 -5.49 -5.31 -23.76
N ASP A 171 -4.99 -4.43 -22.89
CA ASP A 171 -5.14 -4.53 -21.45
C ASP A 171 -6.39 -3.80 -20.98
N LYS A 172 -7.05 -4.39 -19.98
CA LYS A 172 -8.34 -3.93 -19.53
C LYS A 172 -8.40 -3.78 -18.02
N ILE A 173 -8.89 -2.63 -17.61
CA ILE A 173 -9.63 -2.51 -16.37
C ILE A 173 -11.05 -3.01 -16.67
N ILE A 174 -11.40 -4.19 -16.16
CA ILE A 174 -12.73 -4.77 -16.37
C ILE A 174 -13.76 -3.90 -15.66
N THR A 175 -13.53 -3.62 -14.38
CA THR A 175 -14.36 -2.71 -13.61
C THR A 175 -13.62 -2.23 -12.36
N VAL A 176 -13.98 -1.03 -11.90
CA VAL A 176 -13.58 -0.47 -10.60
C VAL A 176 -14.81 -0.41 -9.71
N THR A 177 -14.79 -1.10 -8.59
CA THR A 177 -15.81 -0.99 -7.53
C THR A 177 -15.32 -0.03 -6.45
N ASN A 178 -16.06 0.10 -5.34
CA ASN A 178 -15.64 0.99 -4.25
C ASN A 178 -14.25 0.65 -3.72
N ASN A 179 -13.88 -0.63 -3.62
CA ASN A 179 -12.62 -1.04 -2.99
C ASN A 179 -11.92 -2.19 -3.74
N LYS A 180 -12.37 -2.54 -4.95
CA LYS A 180 -11.70 -3.54 -5.80
C LYS A 180 -11.50 -3.04 -7.22
N VAL A 181 -10.36 -3.38 -7.79
CA VAL A 181 -10.08 -3.24 -9.23
C VAL A 181 -10.04 -4.63 -9.84
N PHE A 182 -10.79 -4.85 -10.91
CA PHE A 182 -10.78 -6.08 -11.69
C PHE A 182 -10.01 -5.85 -12.99
N ILE A 183 -9.13 -6.78 -13.32
CA ILE A 183 -8.17 -6.64 -14.43
C ILE A 183 -8.22 -7.82 -15.40
N ASP A 184 -7.88 -7.55 -16.65
CA ASP A 184 -7.59 -8.53 -17.70
C ASP A 184 -6.42 -7.98 -18.54
N PHE A 185 -5.21 -8.44 -18.25
CA PHE A 185 -3.97 -7.94 -18.86
C PHE A 185 -3.32 -9.01 -19.73
N VAL A 186 -2.61 -8.58 -20.77
CA VAL A 186 -1.82 -9.41 -21.67
C VAL A 186 -0.44 -8.77 -21.79
N ALA A 187 0.45 -9.16 -20.89
CA ALA A 187 1.77 -8.56 -20.77
C ALA A 187 2.86 -9.42 -21.42
N SER A 188 3.88 -8.71 -21.90
CA SER A 188 5.22 -9.23 -22.11
C SER A 188 6.19 -8.17 -21.59
N SER A 189 7.44 -8.14 -22.04
CA SER A 189 8.38 -7.07 -21.66
C SER A 189 7.94 -5.69 -22.18
N PRO A 190 7.81 -4.64 -21.35
CA PRO A 190 8.40 -4.49 -20.01
C PRO A 190 7.45 -4.77 -18.82
N GLY A 191 6.29 -5.36 -19.04
CA GLY A 191 5.22 -5.61 -18.06
C GLY A 191 4.11 -4.56 -18.12
N ASP A 192 3.01 -4.83 -17.42
CA ASP A 192 1.89 -3.92 -17.23
C ASP A 192 1.92 -3.29 -15.84
N TYR A 193 1.63 -2.00 -15.77
CA TYR A 193 1.75 -1.20 -14.56
C TYR A 193 0.56 -0.28 -14.37
N ILE A 194 -0.01 -0.28 -13.16
CA ILE A 194 -1.05 0.65 -12.77
C ILE A 194 -0.78 1.22 -11.39
N ARG A 195 -1.31 2.42 -11.15
CA ARG A 195 -1.33 3.04 -9.82
C ARG A 195 -2.77 3.26 -9.39
N ILE A 196 -3.10 2.83 -8.19
CA ILE A 196 -4.43 2.97 -7.60
C ILE A 196 -4.34 3.99 -6.49
N LEU A 197 -5.22 4.99 -6.54
CA LEU A 197 -5.36 6.01 -5.52
C LEU A 197 -6.62 5.72 -4.70
N THR A 198 -6.50 5.70 -3.38
CA THR A 198 -7.63 5.54 -2.45
C THR A 198 -7.79 6.78 -1.56
N GLU A 199 -8.97 6.89 -0.96
CA GLU A 199 -9.24 7.81 0.14
C GLU A 199 -8.30 7.52 1.32
N PHE A 200 -8.30 8.44 2.29
CA PHE A 200 -7.67 8.25 3.59
C PHE A 200 -8.11 6.92 4.21
N SER A 201 -7.15 6.11 4.65
CA SER A 201 -7.43 4.89 5.41
C SER A 201 -7.44 5.18 6.91
N PRO A 202 -8.53 4.89 7.63
CA PRO A 202 -8.56 5.00 9.10
C PRO A 202 -7.77 3.91 9.80
N ALA A 203 -7.64 2.72 9.21
CA ALA A 203 -6.86 1.60 9.76
C ALA A 203 -5.34 1.90 9.78
N ALA A 204 -4.97 2.95 9.06
CA ALA A 204 -3.68 3.57 9.14
C ALA A 204 -3.50 4.29 10.52
N ALA A 205 -4.52 4.75 11.23
CA ALA A 205 -4.30 5.38 12.53
C ALA A 205 -3.53 4.44 13.50
N PRO A 206 -2.51 4.91 14.24
CA PRO A 206 -1.81 4.07 15.21
C PRO A 206 -2.83 3.38 16.11
N GLU A 207 -2.84 2.06 16.17
CA GLU A 207 -3.54 1.33 17.23
C GLU A 207 -2.99 1.92 18.55
N PRO A 208 -3.77 2.77 19.24
CA PRO A 208 -3.27 3.44 20.44
C PRO A 208 -2.89 2.33 21.39
N GLY A 209 -1.68 2.34 21.97
CA GLY A 209 -1.00 1.22 22.63
C GLY A 209 -1.81 0.41 23.66
N MET A 210 -2.88 -0.25 23.23
CA MET A 210 -3.88 -0.96 24.01
C MET A 210 -3.28 -2.28 24.48
N LEU A 211 -2.39 -2.88 23.67
CA LEU A 211 -1.57 -4.02 24.09
C LEU A 211 -0.54 -3.61 25.15
N LEU A 212 0.06 -2.41 25.04
CA LEU A 212 0.98 -1.88 26.06
C LEU A 212 0.22 -1.52 27.35
N LEU A 213 -0.94 -0.88 27.25
CA LEU A 213 -1.83 -0.59 28.38
C LEU A 213 -2.34 -1.87 29.01
N LEU A 214 -2.74 -2.88 28.24
CA LEU A 214 -3.19 -4.18 28.74
C LEU A 214 -2.06 -4.92 29.46
N SER A 215 -0.85 -4.92 28.90
CA SER A 215 0.31 -5.56 29.52
C SER A 215 0.78 -4.81 30.78
N ILE A 216 0.78 -3.48 30.79
CA ILE A 216 1.03 -2.68 32.00
C ILE A 216 -0.08 -2.90 33.04
N SER A 217 -1.34 -3.00 32.63
CA SER A 217 -2.48 -3.25 33.53
C SER A 217 -2.36 -4.61 34.21
N LEU A 218 -1.98 -5.64 33.47
CA LEU A 218 -1.74 -6.99 34.00
C LEU A 218 -0.54 -7.04 34.95
N LEU A 219 0.55 -6.32 34.65
CA LEU A 219 1.69 -6.20 35.54
C LEU A 219 1.34 -5.44 36.84
N GLY A 220 0.56 -4.36 36.75
CA GLY A 220 0.03 -3.63 37.91
C GLY A 220 -0.89 -4.48 38.79
N LEU A 221 -1.76 -5.31 38.18
CA LEU A 221 -2.61 -6.28 38.88
C LEU A 221 -1.80 -7.40 39.54
N GLY A 222 -0.73 -7.87 38.90
CA GLY A 222 0.16 -8.89 39.48
C GLY A 222 0.97 -8.38 40.68
N LEU A 223 1.42 -7.13 40.64
CA LEU A 223 2.20 -6.52 41.72
C LEU A 223 1.33 -6.09 42.92
N SER A 224 0.07 -5.70 42.69
CA SER A 224 -0.85 -5.35 43.79
C SER A 224 -1.26 -6.54 44.66
N ARG A 225 -1.27 -7.76 44.11
CA ARG A 225 -1.55 -8.99 44.89
C ARG A 225 -0.46 -9.35 45.91
N ARG A 226 0.80 -8.94 45.71
CA ARG A 226 1.91 -9.27 46.62
C ARG A 226 1.99 -8.38 47.86
N ARG A 227 1.12 -7.38 47.99
CA ARG A 227 1.08 -6.45 49.12
C ARG A 227 0.00 -6.76 50.16
N LEU A 228 -0.83 -7.77 49.91
CA LEU A 228 -1.95 -8.18 50.76
C LEU A 228 -1.73 -9.55 51.44
N SER A 229 -0.53 -10.09 51.36
CA SER A 229 -0.06 -11.31 52.04
C SER A 229 1.16 -10.97 52.87
#